data_AF-A0A8C2BPA1-F1
#
_entry.id   AF-A0A8C2BPA1-F1
#
_cell.length_a   1.000
_cell.length_b   1.000
_cell.length_c   1.000
_cell.angle_alpha   90.00
_cell.angle_beta   90.00
_cell.angle_gamma   90.00
#
_symmetry.space_group_name_H-M   'P 1'
#
loop_
_entity.id
_entity.type
_entity.pdbx_description
1 polymer ?
#
loop_
_entity_poly.entity_id
_entity_poly.type
_entity_poly.pdbx_seq_one_letter_code
_entity_poly.pdbx_strand_id
1 'polypeptide(L)'
;MFPGAYVLSHKDGQPEHLFQHILPHTVSQQRRFEAHLNVTNFIGPPMTVPCLIPTYQWTPVEQPDVSFSPNGVKGSNRKRRRDGHSQNDLKRQCFGSPGPARNGNFTSKPAAAPVTSRETCSSYSSFPTCSPAASKPGGCVPSLREGSHQSAFPPSSVSDKLSQQILDLFHAYEQQNEDLEKKEHCRAALQRDIQTIFPSAQVFLAGSSLNGFGTRSSDADLCLVIEEGKVNHRTDAVYVLSLVRKLFYTLSYIERPQLIRAKVPILKFRDRVSGVEFDLNFNNTVGIRNTFLLRTYAYVEKRVRPIILVIKKWASHHRINDASRGTLSSYTLVLMVLHYLQTLPEPVIPCLQMDYPECFNPKMDIHLVPSGPSNIPAFVSKNQSSLGDLLLGFLKYYATVFKWDKHVISVREAKTLPKTYCKEWRDKFICVEEPFDQTNTARAVHEKVKFEAIRAEFTESYQVLQLRKDLNSILPLKYTRPKI
;
A
#
# COMPACT_ATOMS: atom_id res chain seq x y z
N MET A 1 37.68 -54.52 -25.19
CA MET A 1 37.49 -54.98 -26.58
C MET A 1 36.36 -54.20 -27.21
N PHE A 2 36.61 -53.49 -28.31
CA PHE A 2 35.61 -53.33 -29.38
C PHE A 2 35.67 -54.60 -30.24
N PRO A 3 34.56 -55.03 -30.87
CA PRO A 3 34.21 -54.56 -32.22
C PRO A 3 32.69 -54.25 -32.32
N GLY A 4 32.13 -53.76 -33.43
CA GLY A 4 32.68 -53.35 -34.74
C GLY A 4 31.50 -52.98 -35.66
N ALA A 5 31.71 -52.05 -36.60
CA ALA A 5 30.63 -51.52 -37.44
C ALA A 5 30.63 -52.12 -38.85
N TYR A 6 29.42 -52.31 -39.39
CA TYR A 6 29.08 -52.39 -40.82
C TYR A 6 27.63 -51.90 -40.94
N VAL A 7 27.09 -51.27 -41.99
CA VAL A 7 27.52 -50.51 -43.18
C VAL A 7 26.18 -50.17 -43.89
N LEU A 8 26.10 -49.10 -44.67
CA LEU A 8 24.84 -48.59 -45.24
C LEU A 8 24.26 -49.46 -46.38
N SER A 9 22.94 -49.39 -46.56
CA SER A 9 22.29 -49.57 -47.86
C SER A 9 21.27 -48.46 -48.09
N HIS A 10 21.53 -47.59 -49.08
CA HIS A 10 20.54 -46.63 -49.57
C HIS A 10 19.46 -47.36 -50.40
N LYS A 11 18.21 -46.93 -50.26
CA LYS A 11 17.21 -46.90 -51.36
C LYS A 11 16.34 -45.67 -51.22
N ASP A 12 16.10 -45.01 -52.35
CA ASP A 12 15.40 -43.74 -52.42
C ASP A 12 13.90 -43.84 -52.15
N GLY A 13 13.37 -42.80 -51.51
CA GLY A 13 11.95 -42.54 -51.32
C GLY A 13 11.77 -41.06 -50.98
N GLN A 14 11.02 -40.33 -51.81
CA GLN A 14 10.83 -38.87 -51.68
C GLN A 14 10.06 -38.49 -50.40
N PRO A 15 10.22 -37.25 -49.90
CA PRO A 15 9.78 -36.88 -48.56
C PRO A 15 8.38 -36.26 -48.53
N GLU A 16 7.54 -36.71 -47.59
CA GLU A 16 6.34 -35.98 -47.19
C GLU A 16 6.38 -35.60 -45.70
N HIS A 17 6.07 -34.33 -45.44
CA HIS A 17 5.70 -33.76 -44.14
C HIS A 17 6.64 -33.95 -42.93
N LEU A 18 7.78 -33.26 -42.97
CA LEU A 18 8.32 -32.60 -41.76
C LEU A 18 8.37 -31.07 -41.99
N PHE A 19 8.27 -30.29 -40.89
CA PHE A 19 8.16 -28.83 -40.83
C PHE A 19 6.81 -28.20 -41.22
N GLN A 20 5.86 -28.21 -40.29
CA GLN A 20 4.94 -27.08 -40.12
C GLN A 20 4.86 -26.61 -38.66
N HIS A 21 5.27 -25.35 -38.46
CA HIS A 21 4.81 -24.39 -37.46
C HIS A 21 4.67 -24.83 -35.99
N ILE A 22 5.78 -24.78 -35.24
CA ILE A 22 5.75 -24.24 -33.87
C ILE A 22 5.95 -22.73 -33.97
N LEU A 23 4.88 -21.95 -33.78
CA LEU A 23 4.93 -20.49 -33.70
C LEU A 23 3.96 -20.01 -32.60
N PRO A 24 4.36 -19.09 -31.68
CA PRO A 24 3.70 -19.04 -30.37
C PRO A 24 2.44 -18.15 -30.33
N HIS A 25 1.54 -18.44 -29.39
CA HIS A 25 0.31 -17.69 -29.10
C HIS A 25 0.50 -16.19 -28.73
N THR A 26 1.74 -15.71 -28.57
CA THR A 26 2.05 -14.31 -28.20
C THR A 26 1.63 -13.29 -29.26
N VAL A 27 1.71 -13.64 -30.55
CA VAL A 27 1.37 -12.73 -31.66
C VAL A 27 -0.11 -12.31 -31.63
N SER A 28 -1.00 -13.19 -31.16
CA SER A 28 -2.45 -12.89 -31.11
C SER A 28 -2.83 -11.86 -30.03
N GLN A 29 -2.03 -11.71 -28.97
CA GLN A 29 -2.34 -10.79 -27.86
C GLN A 29 -1.76 -9.40 -28.13
N GLN A 30 -0.53 -9.34 -28.62
CA GLN A 30 0.06 -8.10 -29.11
C GLN A 30 -0.83 -7.47 -30.20
N ARG A 31 -1.34 -8.27 -31.16
CA ARG A 31 -2.31 -7.81 -32.16
C ARG A 31 -3.65 -7.30 -31.60
N ARG A 32 -4.09 -7.70 -30.40
CA ARG A 32 -5.33 -7.15 -29.79
C ARG A 32 -5.10 -5.76 -29.21
N PHE A 33 -4.01 -5.57 -28.48
CA PHE A 33 -3.62 -4.23 -28.02
C PHE A 33 -3.22 -3.30 -29.18
N GLU A 34 -2.54 -3.83 -30.21
CA GLU A 34 -2.25 -3.07 -31.44
C GLU A 34 -3.50 -2.79 -32.27
N ALA A 35 -4.53 -3.65 -32.25
CA ALA A 35 -5.82 -3.36 -32.90
C ALA A 35 -6.54 -2.18 -32.25
N HIS A 36 -6.38 -1.95 -30.94
CA HIS A 36 -6.87 -0.73 -30.29
C HIS A 36 -6.00 0.51 -30.61
N LEU A 37 -4.70 0.34 -30.88
CA LEU A 37 -3.79 1.43 -31.25
C LEU A 37 -3.89 1.84 -32.73
N ASN A 38 -4.33 0.93 -33.62
CA ASN A 38 -4.42 1.16 -35.07
C ASN A 38 -5.76 1.77 -35.54
N VAL A 39 -6.66 2.19 -34.63
CA VAL A 39 -7.88 2.94 -34.98
C VAL A 39 -7.64 4.46 -34.83
N THR A 40 -6.60 4.96 -35.50
CA THR A 40 -6.34 6.39 -35.66
C THR A 40 -6.89 6.89 -36.99
N ASN A 41 -8.22 6.93 -37.12
CA ASN A 41 -8.93 7.78 -38.09
C ASN A 41 -10.44 7.82 -37.76
N PHE A 42 -10.84 8.70 -36.85
CA PHE A 42 -12.23 9.13 -36.72
C PHE A 42 -12.31 10.64 -36.50
N ILE A 43 -12.43 11.37 -37.60
CA ILE A 43 -13.12 12.66 -37.60
C ILE A 43 -14.61 12.32 -37.71
N GLY A 44 -15.33 12.44 -36.60
CA GLY A 44 -16.78 12.25 -36.51
C GLY A 44 -17.34 13.19 -35.44
N PRO A 45 -18.59 13.68 -35.58
CA PRO A 45 -19.15 14.65 -34.66
C PRO A 45 -19.32 14.03 -33.25
N PRO A 46 -19.17 14.84 -32.18
CA PRO A 46 -19.14 14.33 -30.82
C PRO A 46 -20.51 13.79 -30.41
N MET A 47 -20.61 12.48 -30.17
CA MET A 47 -21.75 11.91 -29.47
C MET A 47 -21.67 12.26 -27.99
N THR A 48 -22.69 12.95 -27.50
CA THR A 48 -22.87 13.35 -26.10
C THR A 48 -23.19 12.15 -25.22
N VAL A 49 -22.15 11.43 -24.79
CA VAL A 49 -22.24 10.47 -23.69
C VAL A 49 -22.05 11.22 -22.37
N PRO A 50 -22.97 11.09 -21.37
CA PRO A 50 -22.86 11.81 -20.12
C PRO A 50 -21.64 11.32 -19.30
N CYS A 51 -20.63 12.16 -19.20
CA CYS A 51 -19.42 11.90 -18.43
C CYS A 51 -19.70 12.08 -16.92
N LEU A 52 -20.01 10.99 -16.23
CA LEU A 52 -20.11 10.99 -14.76
C LEU A 52 -18.72 10.80 -14.15
N ILE A 53 -18.10 11.92 -13.80
CA ILE A 53 -16.79 12.02 -13.16
C ILE A 53 -16.94 11.77 -11.64
N PRO A 54 -16.33 10.74 -11.05
CA PRO A 54 -16.19 10.64 -9.61
C PRO A 54 -14.99 11.49 -9.16
N THR A 55 -15.23 12.76 -8.88
CA THR A 55 -14.30 13.58 -8.09
C THR A 55 -14.40 13.15 -6.62
N TYR A 56 -13.27 12.79 -6.02
CA TYR A 56 -13.17 12.68 -4.56
C TYR A 56 -13.25 14.08 -3.94
N GLN A 57 -14.46 14.53 -3.62
CA GLN A 57 -14.67 15.74 -2.83
C GLN A 57 -14.76 15.38 -1.35
N TRP A 58 -13.82 15.91 -0.57
CA TRP A 58 -13.92 16.00 0.89
C TRP A 58 -14.45 17.40 1.23
N THR A 59 -15.59 17.46 1.94
CA THR A 59 -16.20 18.72 2.38
C THR A 59 -16.48 18.66 3.88
N PRO A 60 -15.82 19.47 4.72
CA PRO A 60 -16.17 19.59 6.12
C PRO A 60 -17.41 20.46 6.28
N VAL A 61 -18.35 20.06 7.13
CA VAL A 61 -19.53 20.85 7.51
C VAL A 61 -19.75 20.73 9.02
N GLU A 62 -19.98 21.86 9.66
CA GLU A 62 -20.19 22.01 11.11
C GLU A 62 -21.49 21.31 11.56
N GLN A 63 -21.53 20.80 12.80
CA GLN A 63 -22.73 20.19 13.38
C GLN A 63 -23.28 21.02 14.54
N PRO A 64 -24.62 21.16 14.67
CA PRO A 64 -25.27 21.63 15.89
C PRO A 64 -25.38 20.49 16.94
N ASP A 65 -25.25 20.84 18.22
CA ASP A 65 -25.24 19.91 19.35
C ASP A 65 -26.58 19.21 19.62
N VAL A 66 -26.55 17.88 19.82
CA VAL A 66 -27.56 17.13 20.61
C VAL A 66 -26.90 15.94 21.34
N SER A 67 -27.34 15.68 22.57
CA SER A 67 -26.77 14.72 23.53
C SER A 67 -27.59 13.41 23.70
N PHE A 68 -26.94 12.36 24.25
CA PHE A 68 -27.41 11.39 25.29
C PHE A 68 -27.06 9.88 25.10
N SER A 69 -26.34 9.36 26.11
CA SER A 69 -26.40 8.09 26.89
C SER A 69 -26.70 6.68 26.30
N PRO A 70 -26.25 5.57 26.97
CA PRO A 70 -25.98 4.28 26.28
C PRO A 70 -26.67 2.99 26.83
N ASN A 71 -26.73 1.95 25.97
CA ASN A 71 -26.85 0.48 26.26
C ASN A 71 -26.53 -0.36 24.97
N GLY A 72 -26.40 -1.69 24.92
CA GLY A 72 -26.55 -2.72 25.98
C GLY A 72 -26.26 -4.21 25.63
N VAL A 73 -25.07 -4.54 25.06
CA VAL A 73 -24.42 -5.90 25.09
C VAL A 73 -24.96 -7.07 24.19
N LYS A 74 -24.04 -7.99 23.82
CA LYS A 74 -24.15 -9.38 23.26
C LYS A 74 -24.25 -9.50 21.73
N GLY A 75 -23.50 -10.35 21.00
CA GLY A 75 -22.37 -11.24 21.33
C GLY A 75 -22.59 -12.72 21.00
N SER A 76 -21.92 -13.29 19.97
CA SER A 76 -21.84 -14.75 19.74
C SER A 76 -20.63 -15.16 18.86
N ASN A 77 -20.07 -16.35 19.13
CA ASN A 77 -18.91 -16.95 18.45
C ASN A 77 -19.32 -18.05 17.46
N ARG A 78 -18.53 -18.29 16.39
CA ARG A 78 -18.40 -19.66 15.81
C ARG A 78 -17.10 -19.92 15.02
N LYS A 79 -16.42 -21.00 15.41
CA LYS A 79 -15.40 -21.79 14.67
C LYS A 79 -16.00 -22.34 13.34
N ARG A 80 -15.28 -22.83 12.30
CA ARG A 80 -13.97 -23.54 12.22
C ARG A 80 -13.52 -23.78 10.75
N ARG A 81 -12.25 -24.19 10.60
CA ARG A 81 -11.63 -25.06 9.55
C ARG A 81 -11.13 -24.48 8.21
N ARG A 82 -9.94 -24.98 7.81
CA ARG A 82 -9.17 -24.83 6.56
C ARG A 82 -9.07 -26.19 5.86
N ASP A 83 -8.81 -26.18 4.55
CA ASP A 83 -7.96 -27.09 3.73
C ASP A 83 -7.83 -26.41 2.33
N GLY A 84 -6.82 -26.58 1.46
CA GLY A 84 -5.50 -27.22 1.54
C GLY A 84 -4.73 -27.21 0.17
N HIS A 85 -3.44 -26.84 0.19
CA HIS A 85 -2.31 -27.25 -0.70
C HIS A 85 -2.17 -26.93 -2.23
N SER A 86 -0.87 -26.78 -2.57
CA SER A 86 -0.12 -27.05 -3.84
C SER A 86 0.02 -25.92 -4.88
N GLN A 87 1.15 -25.69 -5.59
CA GLN A 87 2.60 -25.96 -5.51
C GLN A 87 3.27 -25.35 -6.80
N ASN A 88 4.60 -25.47 -6.95
CA ASN A 88 5.47 -25.08 -8.11
C ASN A 88 5.91 -23.59 -8.14
N ASP A 89 7.18 -23.17 -7.96
CA ASP A 89 8.45 -23.46 -8.68
C ASP A 89 8.42 -22.97 -10.13
N LEU A 90 9.26 -21.99 -10.51
CA LEU A 90 10.66 -22.23 -10.92
C LEU A 90 11.64 -21.04 -10.66
N LYS A 91 12.89 -21.18 -11.13
CA LYS A 91 14.16 -20.55 -10.65
C LYS A 91 14.65 -19.30 -11.42
N ARG A 92 15.45 -18.48 -10.70
CA ARG A 92 16.62 -17.65 -11.16
C ARG A 92 16.31 -16.49 -12.15
N GLN A 93 17.16 -15.48 -12.39
CA GLN A 93 18.46 -15.05 -11.81
C GLN A 93 18.59 -13.52 -11.92
N CYS A 94 19.42 -12.87 -11.08
CA CYS A 94 19.70 -11.42 -11.15
C CYS A 94 21.09 -11.14 -11.71
N PHE A 95 21.26 -10.01 -12.42
CA PHE A 95 22.52 -9.28 -12.53
C PHE A 95 22.24 -7.78 -12.43
N GLY A 96 23.12 -7.05 -11.72
CA GLY A 96 22.94 -5.63 -11.41
C GLY A 96 23.74 -4.70 -12.34
N SER A 97 23.60 -3.40 -12.10
CA SER A 97 24.39 -2.34 -12.74
C SER A 97 24.99 -1.41 -11.69
N PRO A 98 26.21 -0.89 -11.90
CA PRO A 98 26.78 0.17 -11.06
C PRO A 98 26.38 1.57 -11.58
N GLY A 99 26.30 2.55 -10.67
CA GLY A 99 26.45 3.99 -10.98
C GLY A 99 27.79 4.49 -10.40
N PRO A 100 27.91 5.73 -9.85
CA PRO A 100 27.17 6.97 -10.14
C PRO A 100 28.07 8.26 -10.16
N ALA A 101 27.51 9.44 -10.48
CA ALA A 101 28.04 10.79 -10.14
C ALA A 101 26.88 11.82 -10.13
N ARG A 102 26.65 12.69 -9.12
CA ARG A 102 27.32 13.97 -8.74
C ARG A 102 27.32 15.02 -9.88
N ASN A 103 27.07 16.33 -9.69
CA ASN A 103 26.85 17.21 -8.51
C ASN A 103 26.19 18.54 -8.94
N GLY A 104 25.73 19.41 -8.01
CA GLY A 104 25.71 20.88 -8.24
C GLY A 104 24.63 21.70 -7.50
N ASN A 105 25.01 22.77 -6.80
CA ASN A 105 24.12 23.72 -6.07
C ASN A 105 23.92 25.05 -6.85
N PHE A 106 22.93 25.89 -6.48
CA PHE A 106 23.14 27.22 -5.85
C PHE A 106 21.82 27.95 -5.45
N THR A 107 21.94 29.02 -4.66
CA THR A 107 20.92 29.89 -4.01
C THR A 107 20.31 30.95 -4.98
N SER A 108 19.32 31.83 -4.69
CA SER A 108 18.90 32.57 -3.47
C SER A 108 17.48 33.23 -3.56
N LYS A 109 16.96 33.77 -2.43
CA LYS A 109 15.75 34.66 -2.24
C LYS A 109 16.11 36.18 -2.41
N PRO A 110 15.28 37.24 -2.15
CA PRO A 110 13.92 37.36 -1.52
C PRO A 110 12.89 38.44 -2.04
N ALA A 111 11.71 38.52 -1.38
CA ALA A 111 10.82 39.71 -1.15
C ALA A 111 10.03 40.35 -2.34
N ALA A 112 8.88 41.05 -2.21
CA ALA A 112 7.92 41.36 -1.11
C ALA A 112 6.49 41.67 -1.68
N ALA A 113 5.47 41.91 -0.81
CA ALA A 113 4.08 42.35 -1.15
C ALA A 113 3.89 43.88 -1.00
N PRO A 114 2.76 44.52 -1.46
CA PRO A 114 1.51 44.63 -0.67
C PRO A 114 0.15 44.68 -1.48
N VAL A 115 -1.01 44.16 -1.00
CA VAL A 115 -2.16 44.73 -0.21
C VAL A 115 -3.25 45.53 -0.99
N THR A 116 -4.51 45.48 -0.49
CA THR A 116 -5.79 46.16 -0.86
C THR A 116 -6.61 45.55 -2.02
N SER A 117 -7.96 45.52 -2.08
CA SER A 117 -9.12 45.42 -1.16
C SER A 117 -10.34 46.05 -1.85
N ARG A 118 -11.48 45.35 -2.00
CA ARG A 118 -12.84 45.92 -1.90
C ARG A 118 -13.96 44.89 -2.00
N GLU A 119 -15.08 45.21 -1.34
CA GLU A 119 -16.30 44.40 -1.21
C GLU A 119 -17.36 44.82 -2.25
N THR A 120 -18.35 43.96 -2.53
CA THR A 120 -19.76 44.38 -2.61
C THR A 120 -20.73 43.20 -2.50
N CYS A 121 -21.82 43.37 -1.76
CA CYS A 121 -22.92 42.40 -1.64
C CYS A 121 -24.04 42.66 -2.67
N SER A 122 -24.82 41.61 -2.99
CA SER A 122 -26.23 41.72 -3.37
C SER A 122 -26.98 40.42 -3.02
N SER A 123 -28.31 40.48 -2.92
CA SER A 123 -29.17 39.58 -2.14
C SER A 123 -30.42 39.09 -2.89
N TYR A 124 -31.25 38.27 -2.20
CA TYR A 124 -32.60 37.77 -2.59
C TYR A 124 -32.66 36.58 -3.59
N SER A 125 -33.65 35.66 -3.60
CA SER A 125 -34.54 35.09 -2.55
C SER A 125 -35.37 33.88 -3.10
N SER A 126 -35.72 32.92 -2.23
CA SER A 126 -36.94 32.05 -2.24
C SER A 126 -37.25 30.95 -3.31
N PHE A 127 -37.25 29.68 -2.81
CA PHE A 127 -38.04 28.43 -3.04
C PHE A 127 -39.36 28.40 -3.88
N PRO A 128 -40.03 27.22 -4.12
CA PRO A 128 -39.61 25.79 -4.29
C PRO A 128 -40.35 25.00 -5.42
N THR A 129 -39.92 23.77 -5.82
CA THR A 129 -40.85 22.67 -6.30
C THR A 129 -40.24 21.24 -6.35
N CYS A 130 -41.10 20.24 -6.57
CA CYS A 130 -40.92 18.79 -6.33
C CYS A 130 -39.97 17.98 -7.25
N SER A 131 -39.58 16.80 -6.74
CA SER A 131 -38.82 15.73 -7.41
C SER A 131 -39.60 14.98 -8.51
N PRO A 132 -38.89 14.22 -9.36
CA PRO A 132 -39.06 12.76 -9.31
C PRO A 132 -37.73 11.99 -9.19
N ALA A 133 -37.82 10.70 -8.85
CA ALA A 133 -36.69 9.86 -8.50
C ALA A 133 -35.82 9.44 -9.71
N ALA A 134 -34.49 9.47 -9.52
CA ALA A 134 -33.51 8.88 -10.43
C ALA A 134 -32.48 8.05 -9.65
N SER A 135 -32.07 6.92 -10.23
CA SER A 135 -31.14 5.94 -9.65
C SER A 135 -29.72 6.51 -9.49
N LYS A 136 -29.08 6.25 -8.34
CA LYS A 136 -27.71 6.69 -8.04
C LYS A 136 -26.66 5.58 -8.26
N PRO A 137 -25.75 5.71 -9.22
CA PRO A 137 -24.34 5.35 -9.06
C PRO A 137 -23.57 6.56 -8.49
N GLY A 138 -22.47 6.47 -7.75
CA GLY A 138 -21.69 5.34 -7.21
C GLY A 138 -20.28 5.85 -6.88
N GLY A 139 -19.62 5.34 -5.83
CA GLY A 139 -18.16 5.52 -5.66
C GLY A 139 -17.62 6.73 -4.89
N CYS A 140 -18.36 7.31 -3.93
CA CYS A 140 -17.70 8.08 -2.87
C CYS A 140 -17.11 7.09 -1.84
N VAL A 141 -15.90 7.34 -1.29
CA VAL A 141 -15.49 6.66 -0.05
C VAL A 141 -16.40 7.18 1.05
N PRO A 142 -17.27 6.34 1.63
CA PRO A 142 -18.07 6.78 2.75
C PRO A 142 -17.12 6.98 3.93
N SER A 143 -17.26 8.11 4.63
CA SER A 143 -16.58 8.32 5.90
C SER A 143 -16.78 7.07 6.77
N LEU A 144 -15.68 6.42 7.16
CA LEU A 144 -15.65 5.63 8.38
C LEU A 144 -15.95 6.65 9.48
N ARG A 145 -17.25 6.73 9.86
CA ARG A 145 -17.87 7.83 10.59
C ARG A 145 -16.85 8.61 11.43
N GLU A 146 -16.49 9.83 11.04
CA GLU A 146 -15.78 10.74 11.95
C GLU A 146 -16.75 11.32 13.00
N GLY A 147 -17.60 10.46 13.58
CA GLY A 147 -18.52 10.79 14.65
C GLY A 147 -17.76 10.87 15.97
N SER A 148 -17.12 12.02 16.21
CA SER A 148 -16.47 12.39 17.48
C SER A 148 -15.51 11.33 18.07
N HIS A 149 -14.87 10.52 17.22
CA HIS A 149 -14.00 9.42 17.63
C HIS A 149 -12.58 9.87 18.02
N GLN A 150 -12.44 10.43 19.22
CA GLN A 150 -11.17 10.52 19.98
C GLN A 150 -9.90 10.91 19.20
N SER A 151 -10.01 11.76 18.16
CA SER A 151 -8.86 12.11 17.31
C SER A 151 -7.84 12.97 18.05
N ALA A 152 -8.30 13.76 19.01
CA ALA A 152 -7.45 14.36 20.04
C ALA A 152 -7.10 13.31 21.10
N PHE A 153 -5.81 13.08 21.31
CA PHE A 153 -5.33 12.83 22.67
C PHE A 153 -5.62 14.11 23.46
N PRO A 154 -6.47 14.10 24.51
CA PRO A 154 -6.70 15.31 25.27
C PRO A 154 -5.35 15.78 25.86
N PRO A 155 -4.98 17.07 25.72
CA PRO A 155 -3.63 17.56 26.03
C PRO A 155 -3.23 17.46 27.51
N SER A 156 -4.15 17.00 28.36
CA SER A 156 -3.96 16.70 29.79
C SER A 156 -3.78 15.21 30.11
N SER A 157 -3.73 14.29 29.13
CA SER A 157 -3.82 12.83 29.35
C SER A 157 -2.55 12.02 29.13
N VAL A 158 -1.47 12.62 28.64
CA VAL A 158 -0.22 11.91 28.31
C VAL A 158 0.73 11.99 29.51
N SER A 159 0.68 10.99 30.40
CA SER A 159 1.37 11.02 31.69
C SER A 159 2.88 10.76 31.62
N ASP A 160 3.39 10.17 30.54
CA ASP A 160 4.81 9.79 30.43
C ASP A 160 5.53 10.49 29.26
N LYS A 161 6.79 10.87 29.52
CA LYS A 161 7.67 11.60 28.59
C LYS A 161 7.85 10.86 27.25
N LEU A 162 7.94 9.53 27.26
CA LEU A 162 8.18 8.74 26.06
C LEU A 162 6.94 8.76 25.15
N SER A 163 5.74 8.61 25.73
CA SER A 163 4.48 8.80 25.00
C SER A 163 4.35 10.19 24.40
N GLN A 164 4.72 11.25 25.12
CA GLN A 164 4.69 12.61 24.58
C GLN A 164 5.66 12.77 23.40
N GLN A 165 6.89 12.27 23.50
CA GLN A 165 7.86 12.30 22.40
C GLN A 165 7.39 11.51 21.17
N ILE A 166 6.62 10.43 21.34
CA ILE A 166 6.01 9.67 20.24
C ILE A 166 4.91 10.51 19.55
N LEU A 167 4.10 11.24 20.32
CA LEU A 167 3.05 12.12 19.78
C LEU A 167 3.62 13.37 19.09
N ASP A 168 4.61 14.01 19.68
CA ASP A 168 5.34 15.14 19.08
C ASP A 168 5.98 14.73 17.74
N LEU A 169 6.57 13.53 17.69
CA LEU A 169 7.07 12.95 16.44
C LEU A 169 5.92 12.71 15.47
N PHE A 170 4.83 12.07 15.91
CA PHE A 170 3.69 11.73 15.07
C PHE A 170 3.10 12.95 14.35
N HIS A 171 2.73 14.00 15.09
CA HIS A 171 2.17 15.23 14.52
C HIS A 171 3.17 15.98 13.62
N ALA A 172 4.49 15.82 13.83
CA ALA A 172 5.51 16.44 12.98
C ALA A 172 5.72 15.75 11.61
N TYR A 173 5.29 14.49 11.42
CA TYR A 173 5.43 13.79 10.13
C TYR A 173 4.15 13.22 9.54
N GLU A 174 3.01 13.17 10.25
CA GLU A 174 1.79 12.63 9.66
C GLU A 174 1.45 13.36 8.36
N GLN A 175 1.03 12.62 7.33
CA GLN A 175 0.66 13.19 6.05
C GLN A 175 -0.50 14.17 6.24
N GLN A 176 -0.34 15.41 5.79
CA GLN A 176 -1.39 16.43 5.88
C GLN A 176 -2.36 16.32 4.69
N ASN A 177 -3.47 17.05 4.76
CA ASN A 177 -4.48 17.06 3.69
C ASN A 177 -3.89 17.62 2.38
N GLU A 178 -3.07 18.67 2.43
CA GLU A 178 -2.45 19.27 1.25
C GLU A 178 -1.40 18.32 0.61
N ASP A 179 -0.79 17.45 1.40
CA ASP A 179 0.13 16.42 0.91
C ASP A 179 -0.66 15.31 0.15
N LEU A 180 -1.88 14.99 0.60
CA LEU A 180 -2.77 14.01 -0.05
C LEU A 180 -3.46 14.59 -1.29
N GLU A 181 -3.95 15.82 -1.23
CA GLU A 181 -4.59 16.51 -2.35
C GLU A 181 -3.66 16.58 -3.56
N LYS A 182 -2.39 16.95 -3.36
CA LYS A 182 -1.37 16.95 -4.43
C LYS A 182 -1.25 15.59 -5.12
N LYS A 183 -1.28 14.49 -4.35
CA LYS A 183 -1.22 13.13 -4.88
C LYS A 183 -2.47 12.76 -5.68
N GLU A 184 -3.64 13.18 -5.19
CA GLU A 184 -4.92 12.94 -5.86
C GLU A 184 -5.05 13.75 -7.16
N HIS A 185 -4.59 15.00 -7.21
CA HIS A 185 -4.54 15.79 -8.44
C HIS A 185 -3.68 15.11 -9.52
N CYS A 186 -2.50 14.59 -9.15
CA CYS A 186 -1.66 13.83 -10.07
C CYS A 186 -2.34 12.53 -10.53
N ARG A 187 -2.94 11.76 -9.61
CA ARG A 187 -3.71 10.55 -9.94
C ARG A 187 -4.85 10.85 -10.92
N ALA A 188 -5.60 11.94 -10.72
CA ALA A 188 -6.71 12.35 -11.57
C ALA A 188 -6.27 12.88 -12.96
N ALA A 189 -5.05 13.45 -13.07
CA ALA A 189 -4.45 13.77 -14.37
C ALA A 189 -4.04 12.49 -15.11
N LEU A 190 -3.28 11.63 -14.45
CA LEU A 190 -2.81 10.34 -14.99
C LEU A 190 -3.96 9.42 -15.41
N GLN A 191 -5.08 9.43 -14.68
CA GLN A 191 -6.31 8.73 -15.06
C GLN A 191 -6.77 9.12 -16.47
N ARG A 192 -6.92 10.43 -16.72
CA ARG A 192 -7.39 10.96 -18.02
C ARG A 192 -6.40 10.66 -19.13
N ASP A 193 -5.11 10.87 -18.87
CA ASP A 193 -4.07 10.66 -19.87
C ASP A 193 -3.93 9.17 -20.24
N ILE A 194 -3.96 8.26 -19.26
CA ILE A 194 -3.90 6.80 -19.52
C ILE A 194 -5.17 6.31 -20.23
N GLN A 195 -6.33 6.92 -19.98
CA GLN A 195 -7.56 6.58 -20.70
C GLN A 195 -7.53 6.92 -22.20
N THR A 196 -6.58 7.76 -22.67
CA THR A 196 -6.38 7.98 -24.12
C THR A 196 -5.84 6.75 -24.86
N ILE A 197 -5.14 5.84 -24.15
CA ILE A 197 -4.60 4.59 -24.70
C ILE A 197 -5.36 3.35 -24.20
N PHE A 198 -6.03 3.42 -23.05
CA PHE A 198 -6.82 2.34 -22.46
C PHE A 198 -8.14 2.90 -21.89
N PRO A 199 -9.22 3.03 -22.69
CA PRO A 199 -10.46 3.69 -22.24
C PRO A 199 -11.10 3.07 -20.98
N SER A 200 -10.94 1.76 -20.78
CA SER A 200 -11.38 0.96 -19.64
C SER A 200 -10.52 1.11 -18.37
N ALA A 201 -9.39 1.83 -18.44
CA ALA A 201 -8.43 1.94 -17.34
C ALA A 201 -8.96 2.71 -16.12
N GLN A 202 -8.55 2.24 -14.94
CA GLN A 202 -8.73 2.95 -13.67
C GLN A 202 -7.43 2.99 -12.87
N VAL A 203 -7.07 4.17 -12.38
CA VAL A 203 -5.84 4.44 -11.61
C VAL A 203 -6.24 4.70 -10.16
N PHE A 204 -5.97 3.73 -9.30
CA PHE A 204 -6.21 3.81 -7.86
C PHE A 204 -4.97 4.33 -7.14
N LEU A 205 -5.15 5.32 -6.27
CA LEU A 205 -4.16 5.64 -5.24
C LEU A 205 -4.20 4.52 -4.18
N ALA A 206 -3.03 4.12 -3.69
CA ALA A 206 -2.87 2.97 -2.81
C ALA A 206 -1.79 3.24 -1.74
N GLY A 207 -1.48 2.19 -0.97
CA GLY A 207 -0.34 2.15 -0.07
C GLY A 207 -0.36 3.26 0.97
N SER A 208 0.79 3.88 1.19
CA SER A 208 0.97 4.79 2.33
C SER A 208 0.09 6.06 2.25
N SER A 209 -0.29 6.48 1.05
CA SER A 209 -1.09 7.69 0.81
C SER A 209 -2.51 7.58 1.36
N LEU A 210 -3.12 6.39 1.32
CA LEU A 210 -4.51 6.17 1.75
C LEU A 210 -4.66 5.24 2.96
N ASN A 211 -3.66 4.42 3.30
CA ASN A 211 -3.77 3.46 4.41
C ASN A 211 -3.69 4.06 5.83
N GLY A 212 -3.60 5.39 5.96
CA GLY A 212 -3.53 6.10 7.25
C GLY A 212 -2.15 6.13 7.92
N PHE A 213 -1.14 5.45 7.34
CA PHE A 213 0.24 5.38 7.83
C PHE A 213 1.26 6.15 6.96
N GLY A 214 0.76 7.05 6.11
CA GLY A 214 1.55 7.97 5.31
C GLY A 214 2.25 9.04 6.14
N THR A 215 3.35 9.55 5.62
CA THR A 215 4.06 10.72 6.16
C THR A 215 4.18 11.81 5.11
N ARG A 216 4.47 13.04 5.53
CA ARG A 216 4.72 14.18 4.61
C ARG A 216 5.75 13.90 3.51
N SER A 217 6.72 13.02 3.80
CA SER A 217 7.78 12.58 2.89
C SER A 217 7.53 11.18 2.30
N SER A 218 6.28 10.72 2.24
CA SER A 218 5.96 9.42 1.66
C SER A 218 5.61 9.54 0.18
N ASP A 219 6.26 8.69 -0.63
CA ASP A 219 5.92 8.41 -2.03
C ASP A 219 4.43 8.05 -2.21
N ALA A 220 3.97 8.03 -3.46
CA ALA A 220 2.60 7.68 -3.81
C ALA A 220 2.51 6.38 -4.64
N ASP A 221 2.00 5.33 -4.02
CA ASP A 221 1.71 4.07 -4.70
C ASP A 221 0.46 4.19 -5.59
N LEU A 222 0.56 3.81 -6.86
CA LEU A 222 -0.57 3.76 -7.80
C LEU A 222 -0.78 2.34 -8.35
N CYS A 223 -2.04 1.93 -8.50
CA CYS A 223 -2.43 0.69 -9.17
C CYS A 223 -3.29 1.00 -10.40
N LEU A 224 -2.75 0.75 -11.59
CA LEU A 224 -3.52 0.74 -12.83
C LEU A 224 -4.27 -0.59 -12.94
N VAL A 225 -5.60 -0.51 -13.00
CA VAL A 225 -6.50 -1.64 -13.21
C VAL A 225 -7.10 -1.55 -14.61
N ILE A 226 -7.03 -2.65 -15.36
CA ILE A 226 -7.73 -2.82 -16.64
C ILE A 226 -8.41 -4.20 -16.59
N GLU A 227 -9.74 -4.21 -16.66
CA GLU A 227 -10.56 -5.42 -16.61
C GLU A 227 -10.70 -6.09 -17.99
N GLU A 228 -9.62 -6.70 -18.46
CA GLU A 228 -9.61 -7.40 -19.75
C GLU A 228 -9.20 -8.87 -19.60
N GLY A 229 -10.19 -9.77 -19.55
CA GLY A 229 -10.05 -11.20 -19.87
C GLY A 229 -9.11 -12.06 -19.00
N LYS A 230 -8.87 -13.29 -19.46
CA LYS A 230 -7.89 -14.23 -18.86
C LYS A 230 -6.50 -13.93 -19.42
N VAL A 231 -5.64 -13.31 -18.61
CA VAL A 231 -4.40 -12.62 -19.05
C VAL A 231 -3.20 -13.08 -18.21
N ASN A 232 -2.00 -13.09 -18.81
CA ASN A 232 -0.76 -13.53 -18.16
C ASN A 232 -0.13 -12.35 -17.40
N HIS A 233 -0.63 -12.14 -16.18
CA HIS A 233 -0.41 -10.96 -15.33
C HIS A 233 0.99 -10.33 -15.37
N ARG A 234 2.09 -11.10 -15.48
CA ARG A 234 3.45 -10.54 -15.47
C ARG A 234 3.93 -10.03 -16.83
N THR A 235 3.74 -10.78 -17.91
CA THR A 235 4.16 -10.37 -19.25
C THR A 235 3.36 -9.15 -19.69
N ASP A 236 2.05 -9.22 -19.44
CA ASP A 236 1.12 -8.15 -19.78
C ASP A 236 1.36 -6.90 -18.92
N ALA A 237 1.73 -7.03 -17.63
CA ALA A 237 2.17 -5.88 -16.83
C ALA A 237 3.42 -5.17 -17.39
N VAL A 238 4.44 -5.91 -17.84
CA VAL A 238 5.65 -5.29 -18.43
C VAL A 238 5.31 -4.61 -19.76
N TYR A 239 4.42 -5.20 -20.56
CA TYR A 239 3.96 -4.62 -21.83
C TYR A 239 3.13 -3.35 -21.60
N VAL A 240 2.05 -3.41 -20.81
CA VAL A 240 1.18 -2.27 -20.51
C VAL A 240 1.97 -1.12 -19.87
N LEU A 241 2.81 -1.38 -18.87
CA LEU A 241 3.64 -0.34 -18.26
C LEU A 241 4.69 0.22 -19.23
N SER A 242 5.08 -0.52 -20.29
CA SER A 242 5.95 0.03 -21.34
C SER A 242 5.20 0.99 -22.28
N LEU A 243 3.91 0.76 -22.54
CA LEU A 243 3.05 1.69 -23.28
C LEU A 243 2.75 2.94 -22.46
N VAL A 244 2.37 2.78 -21.19
CA VAL A 244 2.19 3.91 -20.25
C VAL A 244 3.49 4.71 -20.10
N ARG A 245 4.66 4.07 -20.07
CA ARG A 245 5.96 4.77 -20.07
C ARG A 245 6.20 5.58 -21.34
N LYS A 246 5.77 5.12 -22.52
CA LYS A 246 5.85 5.92 -23.77
C LYS A 246 4.98 7.17 -23.67
N LEU A 247 3.74 7.03 -23.20
CA LEU A 247 2.86 8.16 -22.91
C LEU A 247 3.50 9.13 -21.90
N PHE A 248 4.12 8.64 -20.82
CA PHE A 248 4.74 9.51 -19.82
C PHE A 248 5.91 10.36 -20.36
N TYR A 249 6.55 9.96 -21.47
CA TYR A 249 7.53 10.79 -22.16
C TYR A 249 6.92 11.98 -22.93
N THR A 250 5.62 11.98 -23.19
CA THR A 250 4.90 13.11 -23.83
C THR A 250 4.25 14.06 -22.83
N LEU A 251 4.25 13.73 -21.53
CA LEU A 251 3.61 14.51 -20.47
C LEU A 251 4.64 15.44 -19.79
N SER A 252 4.53 16.76 -20.02
CA SER A 252 5.49 17.77 -19.52
C SER A 252 5.59 17.88 -17.99
N TYR A 253 4.54 17.43 -17.28
CA TYR A 253 4.48 17.38 -15.83
C TYR A 253 5.13 16.12 -15.23
N ILE A 254 5.55 15.14 -16.04
CA ILE A 254 6.20 13.92 -15.57
C ILE A 254 7.71 14.00 -15.75
N GLU A 255 8.47 13.70 -14.69
CA GLU A 255 9.92 13.59 -14.69
C GLU A 255 10.37 12.12 -14.55
N ARG A 256 11.44 11.78 -15.31
CA ARG A 256 12.26 10.55 -15.13
C ARG A 256 11.47 9.21 -15.11
N PRO A 257 10.53 8.93 -16.04
CA PRO A 257 9.77 7.68 -16.02
C PRO A 257 10.66 6.44 -16.29
N GLN A 258 10.81 5.59 -15.26
CA GLN A 258 11.69 4.42 -15.23
C GLN A 258 10.91 3.13 -14.92
N LEU A 259 10.93 2.16 -15.85
CA LEU A 259 10.33 0.85 -15.63
C LEU A 259 11.30 -0.11 -14.93
N ILE A 260 10.96 -0.52 -13.71
CA ILE A 260 11.70 -1.46 -12.87
C ILE A 260 11.09 -2.87 -13.00
N ARG A 261 11.90 -3.84 -13.46
CA ARG A 261 11.48 -5.23 -13.71
C ARG A 261 11.68 -6.14 -12.49
N ALA A 262 10.91 -5.91 -11.43
CA ALA A 262 10.92 -6.75 -10.21
C ALA A 262 9.93 -7.94 -10.29
N LYS A 263 9.57 -8.54 -9.14
CA LYS A 263 8.48 -9.56 -9.05
C LYS A 263 7.15 -8.96 -9.49
N VAL A 264 6.82 -7.79 -8.94
CA VAL A 264 5.77 -6.89 -9.43
C VAL A 264 6.50 -5.79 -10.22
N PRO A 265 6.29 -5.65 -11.54
CA PRO A 265 6.84 -4.54 -12.31
C PRO A 265 6.27 -3.20 -11.83
N ILE A 266 7.12 -2.17 -11.74
CA ILE A 266 6.75 -0.82 -11.28
C ILE A 266 7.33 0.20 -12.27
N LEU A 267 6.50 1.13 -12.73
CA LEU A 267 6.90 2.35 -13.42
C LEU A 267 7.06 3.45 -12.37
N LYS A 268 8.31 3.76 -11.99
CA LYS A 268 8.65 4.90 -11.13
C LYS A 268 8.69 6.17 -11.95
N PHE A 269 8.22 7.28 -11.39
CA PHE A 269 8.33 8.61 -11.98
C PHE A 269 8.12 9.67 -10.89
N ARG A 270 8.43 10.92 -11.20
CA ARG A 270 8.18 12.06 -10.31
C ARG A 270 7.22 13.04 -10.96
N ASP A 271 6.23 13.52 -10.22
CA ASP A 271 5.40 14.63 -10.65
C ASP A 271 6.14 15.97 -10.43
N ARG A 272 6.29 16.75 -11.49
CA ARG A 272 6.91 18.09 -11.47
C ARG A 272 6.10 19.07 -10.63
N VAL A 273 4.77 18.93 -10.57
CA VAL A 273 3.86 19.90 -9.93
C VAL A 273 3.91 19.75 -8.41
N SER A 274 3.68 18.55 -7.89
CA SER A 274 3.76 18.27 -6.44
C SER A 274 5.18 18.04 -5.94
N GLY A 275 6.11 17.66 -6.82
CA GLY A 275 7.46 17.22 -6.48
C GLY A 275 7.56 15.79 -5.92
N VAL A 276 6.44 15.06 -5.83
CA VAL A 276 6.30 13.74 -5.22
C VAL A 276 6.75 12.63 -6.19
N GLU A 277 7.39 11.59 -5.65
CA GLU A 277 7.74 10.35 -6.36
C GLU A 277 6.54 9.37 -6.33
N PHE A 278 6.29 8.69 -7.45
CA PHE A 278 5.16 7.79 -7.66
C PHE A 278 5.61 6.43 -8.17
N ASP A 279 4.96 5.38 -7.66
CA ASP A 279 5.19 3.98 -8.03
C ASP A 279 3.94 3.38 -8.67
N LEU A 280 3.87 3.39 -10.00
CA LEU A 280 2.74 2.81 -10.75
C LEU A 280 2.97 1.32 -11.06
N ASN A 281 2.09 0.47 -10.55
CA ASN A 281 2.02 -0.95 -10.92
C ASN A 281 0.76 -1.25 -11.75
N PHE A 282 0.69 -2.45 -12.33
CA PHE A 282 -0.44 -2.92 -13.13
C PHE A 282 -1.12 -4.15 -12.53
N ASN A 283 -2.45 -4.11 -12.41
CA ASN A 283 -3.34 -5.19 -11.95
C ASN A 283 -2.94 -5.88 -10.62
N ASN A 284 -2.13 -5.23 -9.76
CA ASN A 284 -1.79 -5.72 -8.42
C ASN A 284 -2.88 -5.35 -7.40
N THR A 285 -4.10 -5.84 -7.63
CA THR A 285 -5.31 -5.48 -6.86
C THR A 285 -5.22 -5.82 -5.36
N VAL A 286 -4.35 -6.77 -4.97
CA VAL A 286 -4.00 -7.05 -3.57
C VAL A 286 -3.47 -5.81 -2.84
N GLY A 287 -2.76 -4.91 -3.54
CA GLY A 287 -2.30 -3.63 -2.98
C GLY A 287 -3.46 -2.71 -2.58
N ILE A 288 -4.52 -2.66 -3.38
CA ILE A 288 -5.74 -1.88 -3.09
C ILE A 288 -6.45 -2.48 -1.87
N ARG A 289 -6.67 -3.80 -1.85
CA ARG A 289 -7.31 -4.51 -0.72
C ARG A 289 -6.58 -4.27 0.60
N ASN A 290 -5.26 -4.36 0.59
CA ASN A 290 -4.42 -4.02 1.74
C ASN A 290 -4.55 -2.57 2.18
N THR A 291 -4.62 -1.64 1.23
CA THR A 291 -4.73 -0.21 1.53
C THR A 291 -5.94 0.06 2.42
N PHE A 292 -7.10 -0.52 2.09
CA PHE A 292 -8.33 -0.30 2.85
C PHE A 292 -8.42 -1.15 4.13
N LEU A 293 -7.90 -2.40 4.15
CA LEU A 293 -7.73 -3.16 5.40
C LEU A 293 -6.85 -2.40 6.41
N LEU A 294 -5.70 -1.92 5.96
CA LEU A 294 -4.78 -1.13 6.78
C LEU A 294 -5.38 0.23 7.17
N ARG A 295 -6.15 0.88 6.28
CA ARG A 295 -6.90 2.10 6.61
C ARG A 295 -7.86 1.85 7.76
N THR A 296 -8.64 0.78 7.74
CA THR A 296 -9.53 0.46 8.87
C THR A 296 -8.72 0.25 10.16
N TYR A 297 -7.62 -0.50 10.11
CA TYR A 297 -6.72 -0.63 11.27
C TYR A 297 -6.12 0.70 11.75
N ALA A 298 -5.84 1.65 10.86
CA ALA A 298 -5.29 2.96 11.23
C ALA A 298 -6.27 3.80 12.06
N TYR A 299 -7.58 3.66 11.83
CA TYR A 299 -8.62 4.45 12.50
C TYR A 299 -9.44 3.66 13.52
N VAL A 300 -9.18 2.35 13.71
CA VAL A 300 -9.88 1.51 14.69
C VAL A 300 -9.52 1.86 16.15
N GLU A 301 -8.31 2.37 16.39
CA GLU A 301 -7.83 2.76 17.72
C GLU A 301 -6.71 3.82 17.61
N LYS A 302 -6.78 4.87 18.44
CA LYS A 302 -5.98 6.11 18.28
C LYS A 302 -4.46 5.94 18.46
N ARG A 303 -3.99 4.91 19.18
CA ARG A 303 -2.56 4.64 19.38
C ARG A 303 -1.91 3.98 18.16
N VAL A 304 -2.69 3.42 17.24
CA VAL A 304 -2.19 2.64 16.08
C VAL A 304 -1.38 3.50 15.10
N ARG A 305 -1.84 4.71 14.76
CA ARG A 305 -1.10 5.60 13.84
C ARG A 305 0.22 6.11 14.45
N PRO A 306 0.26 6.66 15.69
CA PRO A 306 1.52 7.06 16.33
C PRO A 306 2.52 5.91 16.50
N ILE A 307 2.08 4.74 16.98
CA ILE A 307 3.00 3.62 17.25
C ILE A 307 3.63 3.07 15.96
N ILE A 308 2.86 2.98 14.86
CA ILE A 308 3.39 2.57 13.55
C ILE A 308 4.35 3.63 13.00
N LEU A 309 4.07 4.93 13.16
CA LEU A 309 4.94 6.00 12.66
C LEU A 309 6.29 6.00 13.36
N VAL A 310 6.33 5.94 14.70
CA VAL A 310 7.61 5.91 15.44
C VAL A 310 8.43 4.66 15.11
N ILE A 311 7.80 3.49 14.98
CA ILE A 311 8.48 2.24 14.62
C ILE A 311 9.02 2.30 13.18
N LYS A 312 8.27 2.87 12.21
CA LYS A 312 8.78 3.10 10.85
C LYS A 312 10.00 4.03 10.83
N LYS A 313 9.98 5.11 11.63
CA LYS A 313 11.10 6.06 11.74
C LYS A 313 12.33 5.45 12.44
N TRP A 314 12.13 4.72 13.53
CA TRP A 314 13.16 3.94 14.23
C TRP A 314 13.84 2.93 13.28
N ALA A 315 13.05 2.06 12.64
CA ALA A 315 13.58 1.05 11.73
C ALA A 315 14.28 1.65 10.48
N SER A 316 13.85 2.85 10.04
CA SER A 316 14.51 3.60 8.97
C SER A 316 15.84 4.21 9.42
N HIS A 317 15.89 4.80 10.62
CA HIS A 317 17.11 5.34 11.22
C HIS A 317 18.21 4.27 11.32
N HIS A 318 17.86 3.09 11.81
CA HIS A 318 18.75 1.93 11.94
C HIS A 318 18.92 1.10 10.66
N ARG A 319 18.42 1.60 9.52
CA ARG A 319 18.62 1.02 8.17
C ARG A 319 18.10 -0.42 8.01
N ILE A 320 17.11 -0.81 8.81
CA ILE A 320 16.42 -2.11 8.76
C ILE A 320 15.03 -2.04 8.08
N ASN A 321 14.67 -0.89 7.52
CA ASN A 321 13.42 -0.63 6.78
C ASN A 321 13.68 -0.32 5.29
N ASP A 322 14.35 -1.22 4.58
CA ASP A 322 14.57 -1.16 3.13
C ASP A 322 14.65 -2.58 2.53
N ALA A 323 13.55 -3.01 1.91
CA ALA A 323 13.45 -4.31 1.26
C ALA A 323 14.30 -4.44 -0.02
N SER A 324 14.68 -3.33 -0.67
CA SER A 324 15.60 -3.37 -1.81
C SER A 324 17.03 -3.71 -1.38
N ARG A 325 17.35 -3.49 -0.09
CA ARG A 325 18.65 -3.77 0.54
C ARG A 325 18.62 -5.02 1.43
N GLY A 326 17.63 -5.89 1.27
CA GLY A 326 17.50 -7.17 1.97
C GLY A 326 17.03 -7.06 3.43
N THR A 327 16.40 -5.96 3.83
CA THR A 327 15.83 -5.77 5.17
C THR A 327 14.29 -5.74 5.14
N LEU A 328 13.63 -5.29 6.20
CA LEU A 328 12.15 -5.30 6.26
C LEU A 328 11.56 -4.27 5.31
N SER A 329 10.39 -4.56 4.73
CA SER A 329 9.59 -3.54 4.07
C SER A 329 8.77 -2.76 5.10
N SER A 330 8.41 -1.50 4.81
CA SER A 330 7.50 -0.74 5.66
C SER A 330 6.13 -1.42 5.84
N TYR A 331 5.66 -2.17 4.84
CA TYR A 331 4.44 -2.98 4.94
C TYR A 331 4.62 -4.18 5.89
N THR A 332 5.77 -4.88 5.82
CA THR A 332 6.12 -5.94 6.78
C THR A 332 6.15 -5.42 8.21
N LEU A 333 6.77 -4.25 8.44
CA LEU A 333 6.80 -3.60 9.76
C LEU A 333 5.39 -3.24 10.25
N VAL A 334 4.51 -2.71 9.39
CA VAL A 334 3.10 -2.46 9.74
C VAL A 334 2.41 -3.74 10.21
N LEU A 335 2.52 -4.84 9.47
CA LEU A 335 1.91 -6.12 9.87
C LEU A 335 2.50 -6.66 11.18
N MET A 336 3.82 -6.51 11.42
CA MET A 336 4.45 -6.87 12.68
C MET A 336 3.91 -6.06 13.88
N VAL A 337 3.64 -4.76 13.68
CA VAL A 337 3.04 -3.91 14.73
C VAL A 337 1.59 -4.30 14.98
N LEU A 338 0.77 -4.47 13.94
CA LEU A 338 -0.62 -4.90 14.08
C LEU A 338 -0.73 -6.25 14.79
N HIS A 339 0.08 -7.24 14.40
CA HIS A 339 0.14 -8.54 15.08
C HIS A 339 0.49 -8.42 16.57
N TYR A 340 1.47 -7.57 16.92
CA TYR A 340 1.82 -7.33 18.32
C TYR A 340 0.61 -6.76 19.10
N LEU A 341 -0.05 -5.73 18.55
CA LEU A 341 -1.23 -5.12 19.16
C LEU A 341 -2.43 -6.08 19.28
N GLN A 342 -2.56 -7.04 18.36
CA GLN A 342 -3.58 -8.10 18.38
C GLN A 342 -3.28 -9.22 19.39
N THR A 343 -2.01 -9.51 19.69
CA THR A 343 -1.58 -10.66 20.50
C THR A 343 -1.19 -10.32 21.94
N LEU A 344 -1.45 -9.08 22.38
CA LEU A 344 -1.38 -8.69 23.78
C LEU A 344 -2.46 -9.42 24.63
N PRO A 345 -2.24 -9.63 25.94
CA PRO A 345 -3.20 -10.30 26.83
C PRO A 345 -4.58 -9.64 26.81
N GLU A 346 -4.60 -8.31 26.77
CA GLU A 346 -5.73 -7.53 26.28
C GLU A 346 -5.34 -6.92 24.93
N PRO A 347 -5.98 -7.34 23.81
CA PRO A 347 -5.71 -6.78 22.49
C PRO A 347 -6.06 -5.29 22.42
N VAL A 348 -5.17 -4.51 21.80
CA VAL A 348 -5.40 -3.07 21.51
C VAL A 348 -6.26 -2.90 20.26
N ILE A 349 -6.29 -3.88 19.36
CA ILE A 349 -7.05 -3.86 18.10
C ILE A 349 -7.71 -5.23 17.81
N PRO A 350 -8.83 -5.25 17.05
CA PRO A 350 -9.57 -6.47 16.73
C PRO A 350 -8.95 -7.30 15.59
N CYS A 351 -9.64 -8.36 15.17
CA CYS A 351 -9.25 -9.21 14.04
C CYS A 351 -10.18 -8.95 12.85
N LEU A 352 -10.03 -7.79 12.20
CA LEU A 352 -10.99 -7.25 11.23
C LEU A 352 -11.48 -8.25 10.16
N GLN A 353 -10.63 -9.12 9.62
CA GLN A 353 -11.02 -10.12 8.61
C GLN A 353 -11.78 -11.34 9.18
N MET A 354 -11.69 -11.60 10.48
CA MET A 354 -12.48 -12.62 11.18
C MET A 354 -13.78 -12.04 11.74
N ASP A 355 -13.74 -10.79 12.21
CA ASP A 355 -14.88 -10.10 12.82
C ASP A 355 -15.85 -9.54 11.75
N TYR A 356 -15.32 -9.11 10.60
CA TYR A 356 -16.06 -8.52 9.48
C TYR A 356 -15.62 -9.12 8.12
N PRO A 357 -15.77 -10.44 7.90
CA PRO A 357 -15.26 -11.12 6.70
C PRO A 357 -15.85 -10.57 5.40
N GLU A 358 -17.11 -10.13 5.40
CA GLU A 358 -17.76 -9.54 4.22
C GLU A 358 -17.14 -8.21 3.80
N CYS A 359 -16.69 -7.38 4.75
CA CYS A 359 -16.02 -6.10 4.50
C CYS A 359 -14.62 -6.26 3.86
N PHE A 360 -13.99 -7.43 4.04
CA PHE A 360 -12.62 -7.70 3.59
C PHE A 360 -12.52 -8.99 2.75
N ASN A 361 -13.61 -9.33 2.05
CA ASN A 361 -13.66 -10.52 1.21
C ASN A 361 -12.61 -10.42 0.06
N PRO A 362 -11.67 -11.38 -0.08
CA PRO A 362 -10.66 -11.35 -1.14
C PRO A 362 -11.24 -11.36 -2.57
N LYS A 363 -12.50 -11.77 -2.72
CA LYS A 363 -13.25 -11.80 -3.99
C LYS A 363 -14.16 -10.59 -4.21
N MET A 364 -14.22 -9.64 -3.28
CA MET A 364 -15.02 -8.41 -3.44
C MET A 364 -14.58 -7.67 -4.70
N ASP A 365 -15.54 -7.13 -5.46
CA ASP A 365 -15.28 -6.24 -6.59
C ASP A 365 -14.32 -5.10 -6.19
N ILE A 366 -13.37 -4.76 -7.07
CA ILE A 366 -12.28 -3.83 -6.71
C ILE A 366 -12.77 -2.39 -6.49
N HIS A 367 -13.89 -1.99 -7.11
CA HIS A 367 -14.52 -0.69 -6.95
C HIS A 367 -15.33 -0.59 -5.65
N LEU A 368 -15.70 -1.73 -5.04
CA LEU A 368 -16.39 -1.80 -3.75
C LEU A 368 -15.44 -1.89 -2.55
N VAL A 369 -14.17 -2.26 -2.75
CA VAL A 369 -13.15 -2.32 -1.68
C VAL A 369 -13.01 -1.01 -0.87
N PRO A 370 -13.07 0.20 -1.47
CA PRO A 370 -12.99 1.45 -0.72
C PRO A 370 -14.14 1.69 0.27
N SER A 371 -15.34 1.16 -0.03
CA SER A 371 -16.57 1.34 0.76
C SER A 371 -16.94 0.12 1.62
N GLY A 372 -16.30 -1.04 1.39
CA GLY A 372 -16.49 -2.25 2.19
C GLY A 372 -16.41 -2.04 3.72
N PRO A 373 -15.44 -1.27 4.25
CA PRO A 373 -15.32 -1.04 5.69
C PRO A 373 -16.35 -0.08 6.32
N SER A 374 -17.17 0.62 5.54
CA SER A 374 -17.90 1.81 6.02
C SER A 374 -19.00 1.53 7.07
N ASN A 375 -19.40 0.27 7.23
CA ASN A 375 -20.39 -0.16 8.23
C ASN A 375 -19.76 -0.79 9.49
N ILE A 376 -18.44 -0.78 9.62
CA ILE A 376 -17.75 -1.33 10.80
C ILE A 376 -17.97 -0.39 12.00
N PRO A 377 -18.49 -0.89 13.14
CA PRO A 377 -18.72 -0.09 14.33
C PRO A 377 -17.41 0.31 15.00
N ALA A 378 -17.43 1.40 15.77
CA ALA A 378 -16.30 1.84 16.57
C ALA A 378 -15.87 0.76 17.57
N PHE A 379 -14.57 0.45 17.58
CA PHE A 379 -13.96 -0.49 18.51
C PHE A 379 -13.58 0.22 19.82
N VAL A 380 -13.74 -0.47 20.94
CA VAL A 380 -13.32 0.03 22.26
C VAL A 380 -12.29 -0.94 22.84
N SER A 381 -11.02 -0.52 22.81
CA SER A 381 -9.93 -1.26 23.46
C SER A 381 -10.11 -1.28 24.98
N LYS A 382 -9.99 -2.47 25.59
CA LYS A 382 -9.87 -2.61 27.05
C LYS A 382 -8.46 -2.27 27.54
N ASN A 383 -7.45 -2.54 26.72
CA ASN A 383 -6.05 -2.29 27.02
C ASN A 383 -5.76 -0.80 27.28
N GLN A 384 -5.14 -0.50 28.42
CA GLN A 384 -4.79 0.85 28.89
C GLN A 384 -3.29 1.21 28.78
N SER A 385 -2.46 0.40 28.13
CA SER A 385 -1.01 0.66 27.99
C SER A 385 -0.73 1.97 27.24
N SER A 386 0.23 2.76 27.73
CA SER A 386 0.63 4.01 27.07
C SER A 386 1.36 3.77 25.74
N LEU A 387 1.58 4.82 24.95
CA LEU A 387 2.37 4.70 23.70
C LEU A 387 3.82 4.27 24.00
N GLY A 388 4.39 4.77 25.10
CA GLY A 388 5.71 4.38 25.58
C GLY A 388 5.78 2.91 26.00
N ASP A 389 4.76 2.41 26.72
CA ASP A 389 4.66 0.99 27.08
C ASP A 389 4.49 0.10 25.85
N LEU A 390 3.65 0.51 24.89
CA LEU A 390 3.44 -0.23 23.64
C LEU A 390 4.72 -0.29 22.79
N LEU A 391 5.50 0.79 22.71
CA LEU A 391 6.78 0.81 22.00
C LEU A 391 7.81 -0.10 22.66
N LEU A 392 7.94 0.00 23.98
CA LEU A 392 8.86 -0.84 24.75
C LEU A 392 8.48 -2.33 24.67
N GLY A 393 7.19 -2.63 24.78
CA GLY A 393 6.66 -3.99 24.67
C GLY A 393 6.80 -4.57 23.27
N PHE A 394 6.64 -3.78 22.21
CA PHE A 394 6.89 -4.19 20.83
C PHE A 394 8.35 -4.60 20.62
N LEU A 395 9.30 -3.76 21.08
CA LEU A 395 10.73 -4.06 21.00
C LEU A 395 11.07 -5.33 21.80
N LYS A 396 10.59 -5.43 23.04
CA LYS A 396 10.74 -6.62 23.90
C LYS A 396 10.20 -7.88 23.24
N TYR A 397 9.02 -7.81 22.64
CA TYR A 397 8.33 -8.95 22.04
C TYR A 397 9.18 -9.57 20.92
N TYR A 398 9.67 -8.74 19.99
CA TYR A 398 10.47 -9.22 18.86
C TYR A 398 11.93 -9.53 19.21
N ALA A 399 12.48 -8.91 20.27
CA ALA A 399 13.80 -9.26 20.80
C ALA A 399 13.83 -10.62 21.53
N THR A 400 12.81 -10.92 22.35
CA THR A 400 12.89 -12.01 23.35
C THR A 400 11.78 -13.06 23.27
N VAL A 401 10.55 -12.66 22.95
CA VAL A 401 9.36 -13.52 23.04
C VAL A 401 9.12 -14.29 21.74
N PHE A 402 9.07 -13.58 20.61
CA PHE A 402 8.77 -14.15 19.30
C PHE A 402 9.88 -15.11 18.84
N LYS A 403 9.48 -16.30 18.35
CA LYS A 403 10.39 -17.36 17.91
C LYS A 403 10.40 -17.45 16.39
N TRP A 404 11.30 -16.68 15.77
CA TRP A 404 11.48 -16.54 14.31
C TRP A 404 11.67 -17.87 13.56
N ASP A 405 12.26 -18.85 14.23
CA ASP A 405 12.48 -20.22 13.74
C ASP A 405 11.20 -21.07 13.76
N LYS A 406 10.23 -20.77 14.64
CA LYS A 406 9.05 -21.63 14.90
C LYS A 406 7.72 -21.03 14.46
N HIS A 407 7.63 -19.72 14.25
CA HIS A 407 6.35 -19.04 14.05
C HIS A 407 6.27 -18.18 12.78
N VAL A 408 5.04 -18.06 12.27
CA VAL A 408 4.61 -17.12 11.22
C VAL A 408 3.67 -16.10 11.85
N ILE A 409 3.87 -14.83 11.51
CA ILE A 409 2.98 -13.74 11.91
C ILE A 409 1.74 -13.75 11.02
N SER A 410 0.53 -13.77 11.58
CA SER A 410 -0.72 -13.66 10.83
C SER A 410 -1.67 -12.63 11.46
N VAL A 411 -1.78 -11.47 10.80
CA VAL A 411 -2.76 -10.42 11.15
C VAL A 411 -4.20 -10.89 10.87
N ARG A 412 -4.38 -11.70 9.83
CA ARG A 412 -5.65 -12.29 9.40
C ARG A 412 -6.26 -13.24 10.46
N GLU A 413 -5.43 -13.96 11.21
CA GLU A 413 -5.88 -14.82 12.31
C GLU A 413 -5.61 -14.23 13.71
N ALA A 414 -5.08 -13.01 13.79
CA ALA A 414 -4.64 -12.31 15.01
C ALA A 414 -3.72 -13.16 15.90
N LYS A 415 -2.84 -13.99 15.29
CA LYS A 415 -2.12 -15.08 15.97
C LYS A 415 -0.74 -15.35 15.40
N THR A 416 0.09 -15.97 16.24
CA THR A 416 1.27 -16.71 15.79
C THR A 416 0.83 -18.07 15.26
N LEU A 417 1.09 -18.34 13.99
CA LEU A 417 0.87 -19.66 13.39
C LEU A 417 2.17 -20.49 13.48
N PRO A 418 2.10 -21.82 13.60
CA PRO A 418 3.29 -22.66 13.53
C PRO A 418 3.91 -22.58 12.13
N LYS A 419 5.24 -22.43 12.07
CA LYS A 419 6.00 -22.46 10.83
C LYS A 419 5.97 -23.87 10.25
N THR A 420 5.22 -24.05 9.17
CA THR A 420 5.12 -25.34 8.48
C THR A 420 6.30 -25.54 7.53
N TYR A 421 6.64 -26.80 7.26
CA TYR A 421 7.69 -27.16 6.30
C TYR A 421 7.27 -26.95 4.82
N CYS A 422 6.24 -26.15 4.54
CA CYS A 422 5.89 -25.82 3.16
C CYS A 422 6.91 -24.83 2.57
N LYS A 423 6.97 -24.79 1.24
CA LYS A 423 7.98 -24.05 0.49
C LYS A 423 8.02 -22.53 0.78
N GLU A 424 6.89 -21.92 1.11
CA GLU A 424 6.79 -20.49 1.38
C GLU A 424 7.58 -20.07 2.63
N TRP A 425 7.62 -20.95 3.65
CA TRP A 425 8.18 -20.63 4.98
C TRP A 425 9.50 -21.32 5.29
N ARG A 426 9.72 -22.56 4.82
CA ARG A 426 10.79 -23.47 5.27
C ARG A 426 12.14 -22.77 5.43
N ASP A 427 12.61 -22.10 4.38
CA ASP A 427 13.95 -21.52 4.29
C ASP A 427 13.97 -20.00 4.52
N LYS A 428 12.95 -19.44 5.22
CA LYS A 428 12.83 -18.00 5.49
C LYS A 428 13.18 -17.67 6.93
N PHE A 429 14.00 -16.64 7.13
CA PHE A 429 14.38 -16.18 8.48
C PHE A 429 13.23 -15.47 9.20
N ILE A 430 12.48 -14.66 8.47
CA ILE A 430 11.30 -13.94 8.97
C ILE A 430 10.09 -14.37 8.13
N CYS A 431 8.98 -14.68 8.79
CA CYS A 431 7.76 -15.20 8.18
C CYS A 431 6.57 -14.33 8.58
N VAL A 432 6.02 -13.57 7.63
CA VAL A 432 4.85 -12.69 7.83
C VAL A 432 3.85 -12.96 6.73
N GLU A 433 2.71 -13.56 7.09
CA GLU A 433 1.59 -13.89 6.21
C GLU A 433 0.94 -12.61 5.68
N GLU A 434 0.89 -12.49 4.35
CA GLU A 434 0.11 -11.48 3.66
C GLU A 434 -1.40 -11.78 3.85
N PRO A 435 -2.25 -10.80 4.26
CA PRO A 435 -3.60 -11.12 4.74
C PRO A 435 -4.63 -11.55 3.68
N PHE A 436 -4.32 -11.50 2.38
CA PHE A 436 -5.23 -11.87 1.28
C PHE A 436 -4.70 -13.05 0.43
N ASP A 437 -3.41 -13.07 0.10
CA ASP A 437 -2.73 -14.05 -0.76
C ASP A 437 -1.83 -15.05 0.01
N GLN A 438 -1.62 -14.84 1.31
CA GLN A 438 -0.86 -15.71 2.22
C GLN A 438 0.62 -15.92 1.84
N THR A 439 1.19 -15.07 0.98
CA THR A 439 2.64 -15.07 0.69
C THR A 439 3.44 -14.46 1.83
N ASN A 440 4.77 -14.67 1.83
CA ASN A 440 5.65 -14.04 2.80
C ASN A 440 5.99 -12.60 2.38
N THR A 441 5.55 -11.62 3.18
CA THR A 441 5.87 -10.20 2.94
C THR A 441 7.33 -9.89 3.28
N ALA A 442 7.93 -10.61 4.23
CA ALA A 442 9.31 -10.45 4.68
C ALA A 442 10.36 -11.16 3.79
N ARG A 443 9.95 -11.67 2.61
CA ARG A 443 10.79 -12.45 1.67
C ARG A 443 12.12 -11.81 1.24
N ALA A 444 12.28 -10.49 1.42
CA ALA A 444 13.52 -9.77 1.16
C ALA A 444 14.62 -10.09 2.19
N VAL A 445 14.26 -10.50 3.41
CA VAL A 445 15.21 -10.90 4.46
C VAL A 445 15.67 -12.34 4.22
N HIS A 446 16.54 -12.51 3.22
CA HIS A 446 17.07 -13.81 2.78
C HIS A 446 18.56 -14.02 3.10
N GLU A 447 19.24 -13.01 3.65
CA GLU A 447 20.63 -13.08 4.10
C GLU A 447 20.69 -13.24 5.61
N LYS A 448 21.48 -14.21 6.12
CA LYS A 448 21.65 -14.42 7.56
C LYS A 448 22.18 -13.15 8.26
N VAL A 449 23.14 -12.45 7.64
CA VAL A 449 23.71 -11.20 8.19
C VAL A 449 22.63 -10.12 8.39
N LYS A 450 21.69 -9.99 7.44
CA LYS A 450 20.57 -9.04 7.55
C LYS A 450 19.61 -9.43 8.67
N PHE A 451 19.30 -10.72 8.78
CA PHE A 451 18.45 -11.24 9.84
C PHE A 451 19.05 -11.03 11.25
N GLU A 452 20.32 -11.36 11.44
CA GLU A 452 20.96 -11.15 12.74
C GLU A 452 21.12 -9.66 13.07
N ALA A 453 21.38 -8.79 12.08
CA ALA A 453 21.40 -7.34 12.28
C ALA A 453 20.01 -6.81 12.73
N ILE A 454 18.92 -7.27 12.12
CA ILE A 454 17.56 -6.94 12.56
C ILE A 454 17.33 -7.39 14.01
N ARG A 455 17.72 -8.63 14.37
CA ARG A 455 17.56 -9.16 15.73
C ARG A 455 18.39 -8.42 16.77
N ALA A 456 19.63 -8.06 16.43
CA ALA A 456 20.52 -7.26 17.27
C ALA A 456 19.88 -5.90 17.55
N GLU A 457 19.41 -5.20 16.51
CA GLU A 457 18.77 -3.89 16.63
C GLU A 457 17.52 -3.91 17.54
N PHE A 458 16.64 -4.90 17.36
CA PHE A 458 15.50 -5.11 18.27
C PHE A 458 15.94 -5.28 19.73
N THR A 459 17.07 -5.97 19.97
CA THR A 459 17.58 -6.27 21.31
C THR A 459 18.25 -5.07 21.95
N GLU A 460 19.12 -4.37 21.21
CA GLU A 460 19.83 -3.18 21.67
C GLU A 460 18.86 -2.03 21.94
N SER A 461 17.98 -1.71 20.98
CA SER A 461 16.95 -0.68 21.17
C SER A 461 15.98 -1.02 22.30
N TYR A 462 15.65 -2.31 22.55
CA TYR A 462 14.88 -2.70 23.74
C TYR A 462 15.63 -2.38 25.04
N GLN A 463 16.89 -2.80 25.16
CA GLN A 463 17.72 -2.58 26.36
C GLN A 463 17.92 -1.08 26.64
N VAL A 464 18.28 -0.31 25.62
CA VAL A 464 18.51 1.14 25.71
C VAL A 464 17.22 1.86 26.11
N LEU A 465 16.09 1.58 25.46
CA LEU A 465 14.82 2.21 25.78
C LEU A 465 14.28 1.79 27.16
N GLN A 466 14.50 0.55 27.58
CA GLN A 466 14.13 0.08 28.92
C GLN A 466 14.85 0.87 30.02
N LEU A 467 16.15 1.14 29.83
CA LEU A 467 16.97 1.89 30.79
C LEU A 467 16.72 3.40 30.74
N ARG A 468 16.60 3.99 29.54
CA ARG A 468 16.60 5.45 29.36
C ARG A 468 15.22 6.08 29.33
N LYS A 469 14.18 5.35 28.91
CA LYS A 469 12.78 5.84 28.77
C LYS A 469 12.68 7.17 28.01
N ASP A 470 13.55 7.37 27.01
CA ASP A 470 13.62 8.58 26.18
C ASP A 470 13.75 8.16 24.71
N LEU A 471 12.87 8.67 23.85
CA LEU A 471 12.86 8.33 22.42
C LEU A 471 14.19 8.70 21.75
N ASN A 472 14.87 9.77 22.17
CA ASN A 472 16.15 10.18 21.61
C ASN A 472 17.27 9.15 21.81
N SER A 473 17.12 8.22 22.76
CA SER A 473 18.11 7.16 23.00
C SER A 473 18.13 6.09 21.91
N ILE A 474 17.04 5.92 21.15
CA ILE A 474 16.93 4.96 20.04
C ILE A 474 16.55 5.62 18.70
N LEU A 475 16.12 6.87 18.72
CA LEU A 475 15.73 7.66 17.55
C LEU A 475 16.02 9.15 17.80
N PRO A 476 17.24 9.64 17.51
CA PRO A 476 17.65 11.02 17.79
C PRO A 476 16.82 12.05 17.01
N LEU A 477 15.92 12.76 17.69
CA LEU A 477 14.92 13.63 17.06
C LEU A 477 15.54 14.84 16.32
N LYS A 478 16.76 15.24 16.68
CA LYS A 478 17.48 16.36 16.05
C LYS A 478 17.77 16.15 14.56
N TYR A 479 17.87 14.90 14.10
CA TYR A 479 18.15 14.56 12.69
C TYR A 479 16.91 14.19 11.89
N THR A 480 15.74 14.04 12.53
CA THR A 480 14.53 13.61 11.84
C THR A 480 13.73 14.77 11.26
N ARG A 481 13.75 15.96 11.90
CA ARG A 481 12.86 17.09 11.54
C ARG A 481 12.96 17.42 10.05
N PRO A 482 11.83 17.57 9.33
CA PRO A 482 11.88 18.00 7.94
C PRO A 482 12.63 19.33 7.85
N LYS A 483 13.51 19.47 6.86
CA LYS A 483 13.93 20.80 6.45
C LYS A 483 12.71 21.45 5.81
N ILE A 484 12.21 22.49 6.46
CA ILE A 484 11.11 23.36 5.99
C ILE A 484 11.59 24.12 4.74
#